data_AF-A0A1I5MWZ9-F1
#
_entry.id   AF-A0A1I5MWZ9-F1
#
_cell.length_a   1.000
_cell.length_b   1.000
_cell.length_c   1.000
_cell.angle_alpha   90.00
_cell.angle_beta   90.00
_cell.angle_gamma   90.00
#
_symmetry.space_group_name_H-M   'P 1'
#
loop_
_entity.id
_entity.type
_entity.pdbx_description
1 polymer ?
#
loop_
_entity_poly.entity_id
_entity_poly.type
_entity_poly.pdbx_seq_one_letter_code
_entity_poly.pdbx_strand_id
1 'polypeptide(L)'
;MNRNTQTHFALNPTRIDMSRSTFDRSSSLKTSFNVGDLVPFFIDEVLPGDTFKVKTSKVVRMPALLTPIMDNIYLDTYYFFVPNRLTWNHWKEFNGENTESAWIPKTEYEIPQLTAPDGGWQVGTIADYFGLPTGVSGISVSSLPFRAYALIVNEWFRDQNLQDPLVIPLDDATVEGVNSATFVTDVAKGGKPFICAKYHDYFTSALPAPQKGPDVTIPVSAGANLPVVGNGFNLALAGSSSSTGSTIRVGGIGSLLNSESGGSALYGTSASAPAYGLNVGSAPPSGTGALRGMYGVPTKEQLGDDLSKSGLIAINDGAVSMATINQLRLAFQIQKMYERDARGGTRYIEILKSHFGVTSPDARLQRPEYLGGNRVPININQVVQSSATESNSTPQGNVAGYSLTTDSHYDFTKSFTEHGFVIGLMVARYDHTYQQGIDRMWSRKDRFDYYWPVFANIGEQAIKNKEIYAQGTAKDDEVFGYQEAWADYRYKPNRITGMMRSAYAQSLDVWHLADDYSALPSLSDSWIREDKTNVDRVLSVASSATNQLFADVFVANRTTRPMPMYSIPGLIDHH
;
A
#
# COMPACT_ATOMS: atom_id res chain seq x y z
N MET A 1 33.49 28.05 -20.90
CA MET A 1 34.88 27.96 -20.40
C MET A 1 35.32 26.51 -20.58
N ASN A 2 36.01 26.22 -21.68
CA ASN A 2 36.35 24.85 -22.10
C ASN A 2 37.63 24.41 -21.37
N ARG A 3 37.49 23.97 -20.12
CA ARG A 3 38.60 23.75 -19.18
C ARG A 3 39.42 22.48 -19.47
N ASN A 4 38.93 21.61 -20.35
CA ASN A 4 39.48 20.29 -20.63
C ASN A 4 39.81 20.07 -22.12
N THR A 5 40.46 21.03 -22.79
CA THR A 5 40.92 20.86 -24.18
C THR A 5 42.06 19.84 -24.34
N GLN A 6 42.60 19.30 -23.24
CA GLN A 6 43.68 18.32 -23.19
C GLN A 6 43.22 16.88 -22.91
N THR A 7 41.90 16.59 -22.85
CA THR A 7 41.40 15.21 -22.66
C THR A 7 41.51 14.32 -23.90
N HIS A 8 42.12 14.82 -24.98
CA HIS A 8 42.30 14.10 -26.24
C HIS A 8 43.47 13.09 -26.23
N PHE A 9 44.18 12.90 -25.12
CA PHE A 9 45.39 12.06 -25.05
C PHE A 9 45.11 10.54 -25.10
N ALA A 10 43.85 10.11 -25.04
CA ALA A 10 43.45 8.70 -25.12
C ALA A 10 42.05 8.50 -25.75
N LEU A 11 41.68 9.30 -26.76
CA LEU A 11 40.61 8.86 -27.64
C LEU A 11 41.17 7.74 -28.50
N ASN A 12 40.89 6.49 -28.15
CA ASN A 12 41.13 5.37 -29.04
C ASN A 12 40.53 5.72 -30.41
N PRO A 13 41.32 5.89 -31.49
CA PRO A 13 40.81 6.31 -32.79
C PRO A 13 40.21 5.11 -33.51
N THR A 14 39.32 4.38 -32.85
CA THR A 14 38.46 3.41 -33.51
C THR A 14 37.28 4.20 -34.08
N ARG A 15 37.24 4.33 -35.40
CA ARG A 15 36.03 4.75 -36.09
C ARG A 15 35.03 3.61 -35.88
N ILE A 16 34.24 3.68 -34.81
CA ILE A 16 33.18 2.69 -34.51
C ILE A 16 32.00 2.94 -35.48
N ASP A 17 32.25 2.85 -36.78
CA ASP A 17 31.21 2.75 -37.83
C ASP A 17 30.72 1.30 -37.86
N MET A 18 30.24 0.79 -36.73
CA MET A 18 29.70 -0.57 -36.66
C MET A 18 28.46 -0.65 -37.55
N SER A 19 28.53 -1.49 -38.58
CA SER A 19 27.38 -1.76 -39.45
C SER A 19 26.21 -2.33 -38.64
N ARG A 20 25.01 -1.80 -38.85
CA ARG A 20 23.79 -2.25 -38.18
C ARG A 20 22.99 -3.15 -39.10
N SER A 21 22.74 -4.37 -38.67
CA SER A 21 21.93 -5.35 -39.42
C SER A 21 20.53 -5.42 -38.83
N THR A 22 19.54 -5.74 -39.67
CA THR A 22 18.15 -5.92 -39.22
C THR A 22 17.81 -7.39 -39.21
N PHE A 23 17.31 -7.87 -38.07
CA PHE A 23 16.86 -9.24 -37.85
C PHE A 23 15.36 -9.26 -37.60
N ASP A 24 14.69 -10.27 -38.16
CA ASP A 24 13.32 -10.61 -37.78
C ASP A 24 13.37 -11.63 -36.64
N ARG A 25 13.00 -11.19 -35.44
CA ARG A 25 12.96 -12.01 -34.21
C ARG A 25 11.52 -12.17 -33.73
N SER A 26 10.59 -12.22 -34.67
CA SER A 26 9.18 -12.45 -34.36
C SER A 26 8.97 -13.81 -33.72
N SER A 27 8.13 -13.87 -32.69
CA SER A 27 7.87 -15.10 -31.93
C SER A 27 6.41 -15.17 -31.49
N SER A 28 5.91 -16.39 -31.26
CA SER A 28 4.57 -16.65 -30.72
C SER A 28 4.67 -17.31 -29.34
N LEU A 29 3.83 -16.87 -28.41
CA LEU A 29 3.63 -17.48 -27.11
C LEU A 29 2.19 -17.96 -26.97
N LYS A 30 2.01 -19.20 -26.49
CA LYS A 30 0.72 -19.75 -26.07
C LYS A 30 0.75 -19.90 -24.57
N THR A 31 -0.21 -19.30 -23.88
CA THR A 31 -0.18 -19.21 -22.41
C THR A 31 -1.60 -19.22 -21.84
N SER A 32 -1.70 -19.45 -20.54
CA SER A 32 -2.95 -19.37 -19.78
C SER A 32 -2.69 -18.76 -18.40
N PHE A 33 -3.67 -18.03 -17.87
CA PHE A 33 -3.53 -17.25 -16.65
C PHE A 33 -4.89 -16.92 -16.03
N ASN A 34 -4.89 -16.47 -14.78
CA ASN A 34 -6.11 -16.04 -14.10
C ASN A 34 -6.23 -14.51 -14.11
N VAL A 35 -7.44 -14.02 -13.86
CA VAL A 35 -7.70 -12.60 -13.65
C VAL A 35 -6.90 -12.13 -12.42
N GLY A 36 -6.32 -10.92 -12.52
CA GLY A 36 -5.45 -10.34 -11.51
C GLY A 36 -3.97 -10.67 -11.67
N ASP A 37 -3.61 -11.82 -12.25
CA ASP A 37 -2.20 -12.23 -12.38
C ASP A 37 -1.47 -11.35 -13.42
N LEU A 38 -0.39 -10.70 -12.99
CA LEU A 38 0.49 -9.92 -13.88
C LEU A 38 1.49 -10.84 -14.56
N VAL A 39 1.12 -11.34 -15.74
CA VAL A 39 1.87 -12.38 -16.43
C VAL A 39 2.86 -11.80 -17.44
N PRO A 40 4.14 -12.18 -17.40
CA PRO A 40 5.07 -11.85 -18.49
C PRO A 40 4.76 -12.72 -19.71
N PHE A 41 4.69 -12.08 -20.89
CA PHE A 41 4.43 -12.77 -22.16
C PHE A 41 5.56 -12.56 -23.18
N PHE A 42 6.46 -11.63 -22.92
CA PHE A 42 7.61 -11.36 -23.78
C PHE A 42 8.80 -10.96 -22.92
N ILE A 43 9.96 -11.54 -23.21
CA ILE A 43 11.24 -11.13 -22.63
C ILE A 43 12.30 -11.21 -23.72
N ASP A 44 13.09 -10.15 -23.86
CA ASP A 44 14.23 -10.15 -24.77
C ASP A 44 15.35 -9.25 -24.24
N GLU A 45 16.59 -9.68 -24.46
CA GLU A 45 17.77 -8.92 -24.10
C GLU A 45 18.02 -7.83 -25.16
N VAL A 46 18.37 -6.65 -24.69
CA VAL A 46 18.68 -5.47 -25.49
C VAL A 46 20.17 -5.15 -25.43
N LEU A 47 20.74 -4.80 -26.58
CA LEU A 47 22.09 -4.29 -26.69
C LEU A 47 22.10 -2.75 -26.84
N PRO A 48 23.17 -2.07 -26.38
CA PRO A 48 23.37 -0.66 -26.65
C PRO A 48 23.38 -0.39 -28.16
N GLY A 49 22.56 0.56 -28.62
CA GLY A 49 22.44 0.89 -30.05
C GLY A 49 21.41 0.03 -30.81
N ASP A 50 20.73 -0.91 -30.15
CA ASP A 50 19.61 -1.64 -30.73
C ASP A 50 18.41 -0.71 -30.94
N THR A 51 17.70 -0.90 -32.06
CA THR A 51 16.37 -0.33 -32.26
C THR A 51 15.36 -1.46 -32.39
N PHE A 52 14.36 -1.49 -31.52
CA PHE A 52 13.26 -2.46 -31.58
C PHE A 52 12.04 -1.79 -32.18
N LYS A 53 11.36 -2.49 -33.08
CA LYS A 53 10.04 -2.14 -33.61
C LYS A 53 9.10 -3.30 -33.32
N VAL A 54 8.18 -3.09 -32.39
CA VAL A 54 7.31 -4.14 -31.84
C VAL A 54 5.86 -3.89 -32.22
N LYS A 55 5.21 -4.94 -32.73
CA LYS A 55 3.77 -5.00 -32.97
C LYS A 55 3.22 -6.29 -32.39
N THR A 56 2.29 -6.19 -31.45
CA THR A 56 1.65 -7.35 -30.82
C THR A 56 0.32 -7.66 -31.48
N SER A 57 0.12 -8.94 -31.81
CA SER A 57 -1.19 -9.46 -32.21
C SER A 57 -1.58 -10.56 -31.23
N LYS A 58 -2.81 -10.55 -30.74
CA LYS A 58 -3.26 -11.45 -29.69
C LYS A 58 -4.65 -12.00 -29.97
N VAL A 59 -4.83 -13.28 -29.67
CA VAL A 59 -6.12 -13.95 -29.64
C VAL A 59 -6.33 -14.45 -28.22
N VAL A 60 -7.36 -13.97 -27.54
CA VAL A 60 -7.66 -14.32 -26.15
C VAL A 60 -9.05 -14.91 -26.03
N ARG A 61 -9.16 -15.94 -25.21
CA ARG A 61 -10.36 -16.73 -24.99
C ARG A 61 -10.51 -17.06 -23.52
N MET A 62 -11.76 -17.34 -23.14
CA MET A 62 -12.12 -17.89 -21.84
C MET A 62 -12.72 -19.30 -22.04
N PRO A 63 -12.71 -20.16 -21.01
CA PRO A 63 -13.51 -21.37 -20.98
C PRO A 63 -15.00 -21.06 -21.20
N ALA A 64 -15.80 -22.10 -21.46
CA ALA A 64 -17.23 -21.95 -21.65
C ALA A 64 -17.86 -21.28 -20.42
N LEU A 65 -18.64 -20.22 -20.65
CA LEU A 65 -19.35 -19.51 -19.60
C LEU A 65 -20.72 -20.15 -19.39
N LEU A 66 -21.19 -20.24 -18.14
CA LEU A 66 -22.55 -20.76 -17.86
C LEU A 66 -23.61 -19.88 -18.51
N THR A 67 -23.39 -18.57 -18.47
CA THR A 67 -24.27 -17.54 -19.03
C THR A 67 -23.43 -16.44 -19.68
N PRO A 68 -23.95 -15.72 -20.68
CA PRO A 68 -23.28 -14.54 -21.20
C PRO A 68 -23.28 -13.45 -20.10
N ILE A 69 -22.09 -13.16 -19.56
CA ILE A 69 -21.96 -12.16 -18.48
C ILE A 69 -22.25 -10.75 -18.99
N MET A 70 -22.73 -9.90 -18.08
CA MET A 70 -23.07 -8.51 -18.37
C MET A 70 -21.90 -7.54 -18.12
N ASP A 71 -20.95 -7.91 -17.27
CA ASP A 71 -19.83 -7.06 -16.88
C ASP A 71 -18.64 -7.16 -17.84
N ASN A 72 -17.85 -6.09 -17.88
CA ASN A 72 -16.69 -5.99 -18.76
C ASN A 72 -15.43 -6.53 -18.07
N ILE A 73 -14.66 -7.32 -18.82
CA ILE A 73 -13.29 -7.72 -18.46
C ILE A 73 -12.35 -7.05 -19.48
N TYR A 74 -11.29 -6.41 -18.99
CA TYR A 74 -10.28 -5.75 -19.82
C TYR A 74 -8.95 -6.49 -19.70
N LEU A 75 -8.30 -6.70 -20.85
CA LEU A 75 -6.92 -7.16 -20.94
C LEU A 75 -6.01 -5.97 -21.23
N ASP A 76 -5.15 -5.66 -20.27
CA ASP A 76 -4.12 -4.64 -20.38
C ASP A 76 -2.78 -5.29 -20.71
N THR A 77 -2.08 -4.78 -21.73
CA THR A 77 -0.71 -5.17 -22.10
C THR A 77 0.23 -3.99 -21.94
N TYR A 78 1.42 -4.22 -21.38
CA TYR A 78 2.43 -3.19 -21.10
C TYR A 78 3.81 -3.67 -21.55
N TYR A 79 4.64 -2.76 -22.05
CA TYR A 79 6.04 -3.00 -22.35
C TYR A 79 6.93 -2.08 -21.53
N PHE A 80 7.95 -2.66 -20.89
CA PHE A 80 8.92 -1.94 -20.07
C PHE A 80 10.34 -2.25 -20.53
N PHE A 81 11.23 -1.27 -20.39
CA PHE A 81 12.67 -1.45 -20.50
C PHE A 81 13.33 -1.30 -19.14
N VAL A 82 14.14 -2.30 -18.76
CA VAL A 82 14.88 -2.30 -17.51
C VAL A 82 16.38 -2.44 -17.79
N PRO A 83 17.17 -1.40 -17.52
CA PRO A 83 18.63 -1.49 -17.58
C PRO A 83 19.21 -2.46 -16.53
N ASN A 84 20.23 -3.24 -16.92
CA ASN A 84 20.86 -4.21 -16.01
C ASN A 84 21.52 -3.55 -14.79
N ARG A 85 21.94 -2.29 -14.90
CA ARG A 85 22.49 -1.51 -13.78
C ARG A 85 21.50 -1.33 -12.61
N LEU A 86 20.20 -1.45 -12.87
CA LEU A 86 19.17 -1.30 -11.82
C LEU A 86 18.90 -2.62 -11.10
N THR A 87 19.21 -3.74 -11.75
CA THR A 87 18.95 -5.09 -11.22
C THR A 87 20.17 -5.68 -10.51
N TRP A 88 21.35 -5.08 -10.67
CA TRP A 88 22.58 -5.54 -10.06
C TRP A 88 23.57 -4.38 -9.86
N ASN A 89 24.07 -4.25 -8.64
CA ASN A 89 24.97 -3.15 -8.26
C ASN A 89 26.30 -3.22 -9.03
N HIS A 90 26.85 -4.42 -9.21
CA HIS A 90 28.17 -4.62 -9.83
C HIS A 90 28.14 -4.74 -11.35
N TRP A 91 27.02 -4.41 -12.00
CA TRP A 91 26.93 -4.44 -13.46
C TRP A 91 27.98 -3.55 -14.13
N LYS A 92 28.34 -2.42 -13.52
CA LYS A 92 29.33 -1.52 -14.12
C LYS A 92 30.75 -2.08 -14.00
N GLU A 93 31.07 -2.67 -12.86
CA GLU A 93 32.33 -3.35 -12.58
C GLU A 93 32.49 -4.58 -13.46
N PHE A 94 31.40 -5.32 -13.71
CA PHE A 94 31.34 -6.42 -14.67
C PHE A 94 31.68 -5.96 -16.10
N ASN A 95 31.28 -4.74 -16.49
CA ASN A 95 31.66 -4.14 -17.78
C ASN A 95 33.06 -3.49 -17.76
N GLY A 96 33.81 -3.63 -16.67
CA GLY A 96 35.20 -3.19 -16.54
C GLY A 96 35.41 -1.84 -15.84
N GLU A 97 34.37 -1.25 -15.22
CA GLU A 97 34.57 -0.07 -14.36
C GLU A 97 35.43 -0.44 -13.15
N ASN A 98 36.58 0.21 -13.00
CA ASN A 98 37.50 -0.03 -11.89
C ASN A 98 37.40 1.08 -10.85
N THR A 99 36.80 0.76 -9.71
CA THR A 99 36.65 1.66 -8.56
C THR A 99 37.61 1.33 -7.41
N GLU A 100 38.31 0.18 -7.48
CA GLU A 100 39.13 -0.34 -6.38
C GLU A 100 40.63 -0.05 -6.54
N SER A 101 41.15 0.03 -7.78
CA SER A 101 42.59 0.19 -8.03
C SER A 101 42.89 1.07 -9.26
N ALA A 102 44.15 1.51 -9.39
CA ALA A 102 44.58 2.39 -10.48
C ALA A 102 44.81 1.69 -11.83
N TRP A 103 44.65 0.35 -11.93
CA TRP A 103 44.98 -0.39 -13.16
C TRP A 103 43.93 -1.42 -13.56
N ILE A 104 43.88 -2.57 -12.87
CA ILE A 104 42.94 -3.65 -13.18
C ILE A 104 42.13 -4.00 -11.92
N PRO A 105 40.81 -4.23 -12.04
CA PRO A 105 40.05 -4.85 -10.96
C PRO A 105 40.63 -6.24 -10.68
N LYS A 106 40.85 -6.56 -9.40
CA LYS A 106 41.31 -7.91 -8.99
C LYS A 106 40.14 -8.85 -8.71
N THR A 107 38.97 -8.29 -8.49
CA THR A 107 37.72 -9.01 -8.26
C THR A 107 37.07 -9.30 -9.60
N GLU A 108 36.84 -10.57 -9.89
CA GLU A 108 36.05 -11.02 -11.03
C GLU A 108 34.61 -11.20 -10.57
N TYR A 109 33.69 -10.52 -11.25
CA TYR A 109 32.26 -10.58 -10.96
C TYR A 109 31.58 -11.52 -11.95
N GLU A 110 30.70 -12.38 -11.46
CA GLU A 110 29.84 -13.23 -12.28
C GLU A 110 28.37 -12.81 -12.14
N ILE A 111 27.57 -13.06 -13.18
CA ILE A 111 26.15 -12.70 -13.16
C ILE A 111 25.44 -13.50 -12.06
N PRO A 112 24.72 -12.85 -11.12
CA PRO A 112 24.05 -13.54 -10.03
C PRO A 112 23.03 -14.55 -10.55
N GLN A 113 23.08 -15.76 -10.00
CA GLN A 113 22.27 -16.88 -10.44
C GLN A 113 21.07 -17.15 -9.51
N LEU A 114 20.04 -17.77 -10.08
CA LEU A 114 18.88 -18.31 -9.38
C LEU A 114 18.81 -19.81 -9.67
N THR A 115 18.92 -20.65 -8.64
CA THR A 115 18.86 -22.11 -8.79
C THR A 115 17.41 -22.59 -8.67
N ALA A 116 16.99 -23.49 -9.56
CA ALA A 116 15.66 -24.08 -9.49
C ALA A 116 15.48 -24.84 -8.16
N PRO A 117 14.32 -24.70 -7.49
CA PRO A 117 14.05 -25.38 -6.22
C PRO A 117 14.01 -26.91 -6.40
N ASP A 118 13.98 -27.65 -5.29
CA ASP A 118 13.79 -29.10 -5.34
C ASP A 118 12.47 -29.46 -6.06
N GLY A 119 12.55 -30.44 -6.97
CA GLY A 119 11.47 -30.76 -7.92
C GLY A 119 11.27 -29.77 -9.08
N GLY A 120 12.08 -28.71 -9.17
CA GLY A 120 12.06 -27.72 -10.25
C GLY A 120 10.95 -26.66 -10.13
N TRP A 121 10.90 -25.76 -11.11
CA TRP A 121 9.85 -24.74 -11.19
C TRP A 121 8.49 -25.39 -11.50
N GLN A 122 7.44 -24.91 -10.81
CA GLN A 122 6.07 -25.33 -11.05
C GLN A 122 5.41 -24.54 -12.18
N VAL A 123 4.41 -25.15 -12.81
CA VAL A 123 3.58 -24.49 -13.84
C VAL A 123 2.86 -23.28 -13.23
N GLY A 124 2.83 -22.17 -13.97
CA GLY A 124 2.22 -20.91 -13.53
C GLY A 124 3.09 -20.07 -12.60
N THR A 125 4.38 -20.41 -12.46
CA THR A 125 5.38 -19.52 -11.85
C THR A 125 5.89 -18.49 -12.85
N ILE A 126 6.49 -17.41 -12.36
CA ILE A 126 7.14 -16.40 -13.21
C ILE A 126 8.24 -17.05 -14.06
N ALA A 127 8.97 -18.03 -13.50
CA ALA A 127 9.98 -18.80 -14.22
C ALA A 127 9.40 -19.55 -15.44
N ASP A 128 8.25 -20.21 -15.26
CA ASP A 128 7.52 -20.88 -16.34
C ASP A 128 7.08 -19.87 -17.42
N TYR A 129 6.50 -18.72 -17.02
CA TYR A 129 6.09 -17.68 -17.97
C TYR A 129 7.25 -17.01 -18.73
N PHE A 130 8.46 -17.01 -18.16
CA PHE A 130 9.68 -16.61 -18.86
C PHE A 130 10.25 -17.69 -19.79
N GLY A 131 9.62 -18.86 -19.87
CA GLY A 131 9.98 -19.94 -20.78
C GLY A 131 11.02 -20.92 -20.23
N LEU A 132 11.25 -20.92 -18.91
CA LEU A 132 12.11 -21.92 -18.29
C LEU A 132 11.39 -23.28 -18.16
N PRO A 133 12.11 -24.40 -18.29
CA PRO A 133 11.51 -25.72 -18.17
C PRO A 133 11.00 -25.97 -16.74
N THR A 134 9.78 -26.49 -16.64
CA THR A 134 9.16 -26.90 -15.39
C THR A 134 9.58 -28.32 -14.99
N GLY A 135 9.58 -28.62 -13.69
CA GLY A 135 9.85 -29.97 -13.18
C GLY A 135 11.31 -30.44 -13.25
N VAL A 136 12.26 -29.56 -13.60
CA VAL A 136 13.70 -29.89 -13.64
C VAL A 136 14.43 -29.19 -12.50
N SER A 137 14.96 -29.98 -11.58
CA SER A 137 15.72 -29.49 -10.41
C SER A 137 17.17 -29.11 -10.76
N GLY A 138 17.76 -28.18 -10.00
CA GLY A 138 19.18 -27.88 -10.06
C GLY A 138 19.66 -27.08 -11.28
N ILE A 139 18.75 -26.62 -12.15
CA ILE A 139 19.09 -25.67 -13.22
C ILE A 139 19.43 -24.31 -12.59
N SER A 140 20.58 -23.75 -12.94
CA SER A 140 20.97 -22.39 -12.59
C SER A 140 20.68 -21.46 -13.76
N VAL A 141 19.98 -20.35 -13.50
CA VAL A 141 19.65 -19.32 -14.50
C VAL A 141 20.00 -17.93 -14.00
N SER A 142 20.15 -16.97 -14.92
CA SER A 142 20.36 -15.56 -14.53
C SER A 142 19.21 -15.03 -13.68
N SER A 143 19.53 -14.37 -12.57
CA SER A 143 18.55 -13.75 -11.68
C SER A 143 18.05 -12.38 -12.17
N LEU A 144 18.77 -11.75 -13.12
CA LEU A 144 18.49 -10.38 -13.55
C LEU A 144 17.07 -10.18 -14.12
N PRO A 145 16.52 -11.07 -14.97
CA PRO A 145 15.14 -10.98 -15.45
C PRO A 145 14.08 -10.96 -14.33
N PHE A 146 14.27 -11.77 -13.29
CA PHE A 146 13.35 -11.86 -12.17
C PHE A 146 13.39 -10.59 -11.31
N ARG A 147 14.60 -10.07 -11.07
CA ARG A 147 14.80 -8.77 -10.42
C ARG A 147 14.19 -7.63 -11.23
N ALA A 148 14.30 -7.67 -12.56
CA ALA A 148 13.69 -6.69 -13.46
C ALA A 148 12.15 -6.69 -13.37
N TYR A 149 11.53 -7.87 -13.36
CA TYR A 149 10.08 -8.00 -13.14
C TYR A 149 9.66 -7.43 -11.78
N ALA A 150 10.36 -7.82 -10.71
CA ALA A 150 10.06 -7.32 -9.36
C ALA A 150 10.20 -5.78 -9.26
N LEU A 151 11.19 -5.20 -9.96
CA LEU A 151 11.38 -3.75 -10.03
C LEU A 151 10.23 -3.06 -10.77
N ILE A 152 9.77 -3.62 -11.90
CA ILE A 152 8.58 -3.10 -12.61
C ILE A 152 7.36 -3.11 -11.70
N VAL A 153 7.11 -4.23 -11.02
CA VAL A 153 5.98 -4.38 -10.09
C VAL A 153 6.05 -3.32 -8.99
N ASN A 154 7.21 -3.19 -8.34
CA ASN A 154 7.38 -2.27 -7.22
C ASN A 154 7.21 -0.79 -7.62
N GLU A 155 7.47 -0.44 -8.87
CA GLU A 155 7.42 0.95 -9.36
C GLU A 155 6.10 1.33 -10.04
N TRP A 156 5.42 0.39 -10.70
CA TRP A 156 4.26 0.69 -11.56
C TRP A 156 2.96 0.04 -11.12
N PHE A 157 3.00 -1.12 -10.44
CA PHE A 157 1.79 -1.90 -10.13
C PHE A 157 1.45 -1.95 -8.64
N ARG A 158 2.45 -1.85 -7.77
CA ARG A 158 2.26 -1.85 -6.33
C ARG A 158 1.61 -0.55 -5.85
N ASP A 159 0.58 -0.66 -5.03
CA ASP A 159 0.04 0.45 -4.26
C ASP A 159 0.97 0.78 -3.06
N GLN A 160 1.49 2.00 -3.04
CA GLN A 160 2.41 2.46 -2.00
C GLN A 160 1.79 2.68 -0.63
N ASN A 161 0.47 2.90 -0.58
CA ASN A 161 -0.21 3.24 0.66
C ASN A 161 -0.68 1.97 1.41
N LEU A 162 -0.93 0.88 0.68
CA LEU A 162 -1.50 -0.34 1.24
C LEU A 162 -0.57 -1.56 1.22
N GLN A 163 0.42 -1.59 0.32
CA GLN A 163 1.27 -2.76 0.12
C GLN A 163 2.72 -2.47 0.47
N ASP A 164 3.41 -3.45 1.07
CA ASP A 164 4.84 -3.35 1.35
C ASP A 164 5.70 -3.44 0.08
N PRO A 165 6.84 -2.72 0.02
CA PRO A 165 7.74 -2.79 -1.13
C PRO A 165 8.35 -4.19 -1.28
N LEU A 166 8.49 -4.63 -2.53
CA LEU A 166 9.12 -5.92 -2.82
C LEU A 166 10.62 -5.87 -2.49
N VAL A 167 11.15 -6.98 -1.95
CA VAL A 167 12.58 -7.14 -1.69
C VAL A 167 13.25 -7.57 -3.00
N ILE A 168 14.12 -6.70 -3.51
CA ILE A 168 14.91 -6.95 -4.71
C ILE A 168 16.37 -7.08 -4.27
N PRO A 169 16.91 -8.31 -4.13
CA PRO A 169 18.33 -8.49 -3.84
C PRO A 169 19.14 -7.94 -5.01
N LEU A 170 20.08 -7.03 -4.74
CA LEU A 170 20.97 -6.44 -5.76
C LEU A 170 22.41 -6.93 -5.62
N ASP A 171 22.63 -7.89 -4.72
CA ASP A 171 23.90 -8.53 -4.40
C ASP A 171 24.22 -9.66 -5.40
N ASP A 172 25.41 -10.24 -5.20
CA ASP A 172 25.99 -11.31 -6.02
C ASP A 172 25.53 -12.71 -5.59
N ALA A 173 24.78 -12.78 -4.49
CA ALA A 173 24.40 -14.05 -3.90
C ALA A 173 23.58 -14.89 -4.89
N THR A 174 24.01 -16.14 -5.07
CA THR A 174 23.17 -17.14 -5.72
C THR A 174 22.08 -17.54 -4.74
N VAL A 175 20.82 -17.37 -5.18
CA VAL A 175 19.64 -17.62 -4.34
C VAL A 175 18.87 -18.79 -4.89
N GLU A 176 18.28 -19.59 -4.02
CA GLU A 176 17.34 -20.63 -4.43
C GLU A 176 15.99 -20.01 -4.82
N GLY A 177 15.46 -20.49 -5.94
CA GLY A 177 14.14 -20.20 -6.43
C GLY A 177 13.02 -20.71 -5.52
N VAL A 178 11.80 -20.22 -5.73
CA VAL A 178 10.64 -20.61 -4.92
C VAL A 178 9.41 -20.85 -5.77
N ASN A 179 8.53 -21.77 -5.36
CA ASN A 179 7.25 -22.01 -6.02
C ASN A 179 6.06 -21.38 -5.26
N SER A 180 6.33 -20.75 -4.11
CA SER A 180 5.33 -20.12 -3.26
C SER A 180 4.88 -18.75 -3.78
N ALA A 181 3.82 -18.24 -3.15
CA ALA A 181 3.23 -16.92 -3.44
C ALA A 181 3.42 -15.94 -2.28
N THR A 182 4.50 -16.11 -1.50
CA THR A 182 4.77 -15.22 -0.36
C THR A 182 5.06 -13.84 -0.89
N PHE A 183 4.16 -12.92 -0.57
CA PHE A 183 4.29 -11.54 -0.98
C PHE A 183 5.60 -10.93 -0.44
N VAL A 184 6.16 -9.96 -1.16
CA VAL A 184 7.45 -9.27 -0.90
C VAL A 184 8.70 -10.02 -1.35
N THR A 185 8.86 -11.32 -1.03
CA THR A 185 10.14 -12.03 -1.26
C THR A 185 10.16 -12.91 -2.51
N ASP A 186 9.04 -13.52 -2.87
CA ASP A 186 9.06 -14.64 -3.80
C ASP A 186 9.06 -14.19 -5.27
N VAL A 187 8.58 -12.98 -5.52
CA VAL A 187 8.48 -12.41 -6.87
C VAL A 187 9.86 -12.27 -7.53
N ALA A 188 10.86 -11.79 -6.79
CA ALA A 188 12.23 -11.67 -7.28
C ALA A 188 12.96 -13.04 -7.39
N LYS A 189 12.38 -14.09 -6.81
CA LYS A 189 12.90 -15.47 -6.80
C LYS A 189 12.09 -16.40 -7.71
N GLY A 190 11.39 -15.87 -8.72
CA GLY A 190 10.70 -16.69 -9.72
C GLY A 190 9.43 -17.40 -9.23
N GLY A 191 8.85 -16.99 -8.09
CA GLY A 191 7.61 -17.53 -7.54
C GLY A 191 6.36 -17.25 -8.37
N LYS A 192 5.19 -17.21 -7.73
CA LYS A 192 3.95 -16.91 -8.46
C LYS A 192 3.91 -15.44 -8.95
N PRO A 193 3.23 -15.16 -10.08
CA PRO A 193 2.99 -13.80 -10.55
C PRO A 193 2.42 -12.88 -9.47
N PHE A 194 2.74 -11.59 -9.55
CA PHE A 194 2.13 -10.59 -8.69
C PHE A 194 0.65 -10.41 -9.07
N ILE A 195 -0.23 -10.32 -8.06
CA ILE A 195 -1.64 -10.03 -8.27
C ILE A 195 -1.82 -8.52 -8.26
N CYS A 196 -2.25 -7.95 -9.40
CA CYS A 196 -2.50 -6.53 -9.53
C CYS A 196 -3.63 -6.04 -8.62
N ALA A 197 -3.58 -4.74 -8.30
CA ALA A 197 -4.66 -4.07 -7.60
C ALA A 197 -5.89 -3.85 -8.50
N LYS A 198 -7.06 -3.79 -7.83
CA LYS A 198 -8.35 -3.37 -8.37
C LYS A 198 -8.27 -2.01 -9.05
N TYR A 199 -9.11 -1.81 -10.05
CA TYR A 199 -9.26 -0.47 -10.63
C TYR A 199 -9.70 0.53 -9.57
N HIS A 200 -9.18 1.76 -9.67
CA HIS A 200 -9.55 2.83 -8.74
C HIS A 200 -11.03 3.19 -8.89
N ASP A 201 -11.76 3.01 -7.80
CA ASP A 201 -13.14 3.39 -7.58
C ASP A 201 -13.26 4.15 -6.24
N TYR A 202 -14.47 4.39 -5.76
CA TYR A 202 -14.71 5.10 -4.50
C TYR A 202 -13.99 4.49 -3.28
N PHE A 203 -13.95 3.16 -3.20
CA PHE A 203 -13.41 2.40 -2.08
C PHE A 203 -11.93 2.02 -2.29
N THR A 204 -11.54 1.61 -3.49
CA THR A 204 -10.17 1.18 -3.80
C THR A 204 -9.20 2.35 -3.96
N SER A 205 -9.69 3.59 -4.09
CA SER A 205 -8.85 4.80 -4.01
C SER A 205 -8.86 5.46 -2.62
N ALA A 206 -9.48 4.82 -1.62
CA ALA A 206 -9.49 5.33 -0.26
C ALA A 206 -8.09 5.24 0.38
N LEU A 207 -7.78 6.22 1.21
CA LEU A 207 -6.55 6.30 1.99
C LEU A 207 -6.74 5.62 3.35
N PRO A 208 -5.71 4.98 3.92
CA PRO A 208 -5.79 4.37 5.25
C PRO A 208 -5.86 5.42 6.38
N ALA A 209 -5.37 6.62 6.13
CA ALA A 209 -5.37 7.76 7.05
C ALA A 209 -5.61 9.07 6.29
N PRO A 210 -6.16 10.12 6.92
CA PRO A 210 -6.42 11.39 6.25
C PRO A 210 -5.14 12.12 5.83
N GLN A 211 -4.03 11.82 6.48
CA GLN A 211 -2.71 12.37 6.20
C GLN A 211 -1.64 11.30 6.37
N LYS A 212 -0.54 11.42 5.63
CA LYS A 212 0.56 10.44 5.65
C LYS A 212 1.52 10.61 6.84
N GLY A 213 1.47 11.76 7.50
CA GLY A 213 2.29 12.09 8.66
C GLY A 213 1.54 12.02 9.99
N PRO A 214 2.24 12.24 11.12
CA PRO A 214 1.60 12.33 12.44
C PRO A 214 0.69 13.55 12.53
N ASP A 215 -0.37 13.45 13.32
CA ASP A 215 -1.34 14.54 13.52
C ASP A 215 -0.63 15.83 13.93
N VAL A 216 -0.91 16.90 13.17
CA VAL A 216 -0.30 18.20 13.42
C VAL A 216 -1.03 18.88 14.57
N THR A 217 -0.54 18.70 15.79
CA THR A 217 -1.14 19.30 16.98
C THR A 217 -0.75 20.76 17.14
N ILE A 218 -1.72 21.62 17.44
CA ILE A 218 -1.44 22.94 18.00
C ILE A 218 -1.11 22.73 19.48
N PRO A 219 0.08 23.15 19.97
CA PRO A 219 0.41 23.03 21.39
C PRO A 219 -0.53 23.95 22.16
N VAL A 220 -1.57 23.35 22.74
CA VAL A 220 -2.42 23.96 23.75
C VAL A 220 -1.94 23.38 25.08
N SER A 221 -1.72 24.24 26.08
CA SER A 221 -1.32 23.80 27.41
C SER A 221 -2.33 22.74 27.92
N ALA A 222 -1.91 21.48 27.93
CA ALA A 222 -2.62 20.45 28.67
C ALA A 222 -2.51 20.84 30.15
N GLY A 223 -3.61 20.80 30.90
CA GLY A 223 -3.62 21.09 32.33
C GLY A 223 -2.63 20.16 33.05
N ALA A 224 -1.39 20.62 33.19
CA ALA A 224 -0.35 19.87 33.84
C ALA A 224 -0.72 19.68 35.32
N ASN A 225 -0.21 18.63 35.94
CA ASN A 225 -0.18 18.51 37.39
C ASN A 225 0.53 19.76 37.94
N LEU A 226 -0.23 20.75 38.39
CA LEU A 226 0.31 21.99 38.90
C LEU A 226 1.00 21.71 40.24
N PRO A 227 2.23 22.17 40.47
CA PRO A 227 2.87 22.04 41.77
C PRO A 227 2.03 22.78 42.81
N VAL A 228 1.66 22.09 43.88
CA VAL A 228 0.93 22.66 45.01
C VAL A 228 1.95 23.17 46.03
N VAL A 229 1.87 24.46 46.36
CA VAL A 229 2.74 25.10 47.37
C VAL A 229 1.91 25.74 48.47
N GLY A 230 2.58 26.07 49.57
CA GLY A 230 2.00 26.91 50.61
C GLY A 230 1.92 28.38 50.19
N ASN A 231 0.80 29.05 50.44
CA ASN A 231 0.62 30.48 50.15
C ASN A 231 0.94 31.41 51.33
N GLY A 232 1.69 30.92 52.32
CA GLY A 232 2.05 31.69 53.52
C GLY A 232 1.02 31.65 54.65
N PHE A 233 -0.19 31.14 54.40
CA PHE A 233 -1.13 30.80 55.46
C PHE A 233 -0.78 29.43 56.06
N ASN A 234 -1.23 29.19 57.30
CA ASN A 234 -1.08 27.88 57.91
C ASN A 234 -1.85 26.83 57.10
N LEU A 235 -1.31 25.60 57.04
CA LEU A 235 -2.05 24.47 56.49
C LEU A 235 -3.20 24.17 57.46
N ALA A 236 -4.42 24.48 57.02
CA ALA A 236 -5.61 24.17 57.78
C ALA A 236 -5.91 22.67 57.66
N LEU A 237 -6.21 22.01 58.78
CA LEU A 237 -6.77 20.67 58.78
C LEU A 237 -8.19 20.71 59.34
N ALA A 238 -9.15 20.17 58.60
CA ALA A 238 -10.54 20.13 59.03
C ALA A 238 -10.99 18.70 59.37
N GLY A 239 -12.03 18.60 60.21
CA GLY A 239 -12.79 17.39 60.51
C GLY A 239 -14.28 17.63 60.26
N SER A 240 -15.13 16.61 60.39
CA SER A 240 -16.56 16.65 59.99
C SER A 240 -17.44 17.54 60.87
N SER A 241 -16.99 17.93 62.07
CA SER A 241 -17.87 18.49 63.10
C SER A 241 -17.53 19.93 63.53
N SER A 242 -16.54 20.58 62.93
CA SER A 242 -16.17 21.95 63.30
C SER A 242 -15.81 22.79 62.08
N SER A 243 -16.58 23.84 61.84
CA SER A 243 -16.26 24.95 60.91
C SER A 243 -15.02 25.75 61.34
N THR A 244 -14.41 25.40 62.47
CA THR A 244 -13.16 25.97 62.96
C THR A 244 -12.00 25.04 62.58
N GLY A 245 -11.18 25.48 61.63
CA GLY A 245 -9.98 24.72 61.21
C GLY A 245 -9.02 24.50 62.37
N SER A 246 -8.49 23.27 62.49
CA SER A 246 -7.45 22.95 63.46
C SER A 246 -6.08 23.17 62.84
N THR A 247 -5.12 23.69 63.61
CA THR A 247 -3.74 23.94 63.16
C THR A 247 -2.78 23.06 63.94
N ILE A 248 -1.82 22.43 63.27
CA ILE A 248 -0.73 21.72 63.95
C ILE A 248 0.27 22.78 64.43
N ARG A 249 0.30 23.04 65.75
CA ARG A 249 1.30 23.91 66.38
C ARG A 249 2.48 23.07 66.86
N VAL A 250 3.58 23.11 66.13
CA VAL A 250 4.88 22.60 66.63
C VAL A 250 5.53 23.74 67.41
N GLY A 251 5.39 23.71 68.74
CA GLY A 251 6.09 24.67 69.60
C GLY A 251 7.60 24.49 69.46
N GLY A 252 8.34 25.60 69.32
CA GLY A 252 9.79 25.57 69.46
C GLY A 252 10.20 24.90 70.78
N ILE A 253 11.34 24.22 70.79
CA ILE A 253 11.83 23.32 71.85
C ILE A 253 11.86 23.97 73.26
N GLY A 254 11.62 25.28 73.40
CA GLY A 254 11.49 25.98 74.68
C GLY A 254 10.15 25.86 75.41
N SER A 255 9.10 25.25 74.83
CA SER A 255 7.75 25.20 75.42
C SER A 255 7.24 23.77 75.68
N LEU A 256 8.11 22.89 76.16
CA LEU A 256 7.70 21.59 76.74
C LEU A 256 7.91 21.52 78.25
N LEU A 257 8.43 22.58 78.88
CA LEU A 257 8.83 22.55 80.29
C LEU A 257 7.83 23.20 81.26
N ASN A 258 6.77 23.88 80.80
CA ASN A 258 5.78 24.48 81.71
C ASN A 258 4.37 24.55 81.10
N SER A 259 3.62 23.45 81.19
CA SER A 259 2.16 23.50 81.39
C SER A 259 1.63 22.11 81.77
N GLU A 260 1.05 21.99 82.97
CA GLU A 260 0.25 20.85 83.43
C GLU A 260 -1.11 20.72 82.68
N SER A 261 -1.22 21.28 81.47
CA SER A 261 -2.41 21.18 80.61
C SER A 261 -2.09 21.62 79.17
N GLY A 262 -1.02 21.10 78.59
CA GLY A 262 -0.60 21.43 77.23
C GLY A 262 -0.01 20.23 76.49
N GLY A 263 -0.83 19.21 76.23
CA GLY A 263 -0.43 18.04 75.46
C GLY A 263 -0.04 18.40 74.02
N SER A 264 1.26 18.48 73.75
CA SER A 264 1.80 18.38 72.39
C SER A 264 2.22 16.93 72.17
N ALA A 265 1.41 16.16 71.44
CA ALA A 265 1.82 14.84 70.99
C ALA A 265 1.16 14.46 69.67
N LEU A 266 1.96 14.44 68.60
CA LEU A 266 1.67 13.69 67.38
C LEU A 266 1.87 12.20 67.68
N TYR A 267 0.83 11.50 68.12
CA TYR A 267 0.86 10.04 68.24
C TYR A 267 0.44 9.39 66.91
N GLY A 268 1.42 8.91 66.14
CA GLY A 268 1.16 8.00 65.03
C GLY A 268 0.74 6.63 65.56
N THR A 269 -0.45 6.16 65.20
CA THR A 269 -0.86 4.78 65.46
C THR A 269 -0.81 3.98 64.17
N SER A 270 -0.16 2.82 64.20
CA SER A 270 -0.22 1.83 63.12
C SER A 270 -1.65 1.30 62.98
N ALA A 271 -2.42 1.85 62.04
CA ALA A 271 -3.70 1.28 61.66
C ALA A 271 -3.46 0.07 60.75
N SER A 272 -4.18 -1.03 61.00
CA SER A 272 -4.11 -2.29 60.23
C SER A 272 -4.83 -2.24 58.88
N ALA A 273 -5.33 -1.07 58.48
CA ALA A 273 -5.96 -0.80 57.19
C ALA A 273 -5.46 0.55 56.65
N PRO A 274 -5.35 0.71 55.32
CA PRO A 274 -4.87 1.94 54.72
C PRO A 274 -5.78 3.12 55.06
N ALA A 275 -5.22 4.16 55.70
CA ALA A 275 -5.95 5.38 56.07
C ALA A 275 -6.11 6.38 54.90
N TYR A 276 -5.79 5.98 53.67
CA TYR A 276 -5.97 6.78 52.46
C TYR A 276 -7.32 6.49 51.78
N GLY A 277 -7.95 7.51 51.18
CA GLY A 277 -9.21 7.37 50.42
C GLY A 277 -10.51 7.46 51.22
N LEU A 278 -10.45 7.89 52.48
CA LEU A 278 -11.60 8.08 53.36
C LEU A 278 -11.95 9.58 53.51
N ASN A 279 -13.25 9.91 53.59
CA ASN A 279 -13.71 11.31 53.69
C ASN A 279 -13.18 11.99 54.97
N VAL A 280 -12.87 13.28 54.86
CA VAL A 280 -12.46 14.11 56.00
C VAL A 280 -13.52 14.03 57.10
N GLY A 281 -13.11 13.67 58.33
CA GLY A 281 -13.99 13.51 59.48
C GLY A 281 -14.75 12.18 59.57
N SER A 282 -14.41 11.19 58.74
CA SER A 282 -14.85 9.81 58.97
C SER A 282 -14.19 9.23 60.24
N ALA A 283 -14.89 8.31 60.91
CA ALA A 283 -14.36 7.60 62.08
C ALA A 283 -13.32 6.55 61.62
N PRO A 284 -12.16 6.42 62.30
CA PRO A 284 -11.17 5.43 61.93
C PRO A 284 -11.74 4.01 62.04
N PRO A 285 -11.38 3.10 61.12
CA PRO A 285 -11.78 1.71 61.22
C PRO A 285 -11.07 1.09 62.43
N SER A 286 -11.86 0.69 63.43
CA SER A 286 -11.49 0.15 64.76
C SER A 286 -11.18 1.18 65.86
N GLY A 287 -11.96 1.10 66.94
CA GLY A 287 -12.13 2.15 67.95
C GLY A 287 -11.08 2.17 69.07
N THR A 288 -10.96 3.35 69.70
CA THR A 288 -11.05 3.64 71.14
C THR A 288 -10.60 5.11 71.36
N GLY A 289 -11.49 5.95 71.91
CA GLY A 289 -11.16 7.28 72.46
C GLY A 289 -11.60 8.49 71.63
N ALA A 290 -12.35 9.40 72.28
CA ALA A 290 -13.13 10.52 71.73
C ALA A 290 -12.36 11.70 71.09
N LEU A 291 -11.12 11.51 70.62
CA LEU A 291 -10.29 12.57 70.04
C LEU A 291 -9.66 12.20 68.67
N ARG A 292 -10.11 11.11 68.04
CA ARG A 292 -9.49 10.53 66.83
C ARG A 292 -10.35 10.75 65.57
N GLY A 293 -10.56 12.01 65.19
CA GLY A 293 -11.13 12.35 63.89
C GLY A 293 -10.09 12.24 62.78
N MET A 294 -10.49 11.81 61.59
CA MET A 294 -9.63 11.86 60.41
C MET A 294 -9.56 13.30 59.91
N TYR A 295 -8.37 13.88 59.94
CA TYR A 295 -8.13 15.25 59.51
C TYR A 295 -7.53 15.26 58.10
N GLY A 296 -8.01 16.18 57.26
CA GLY A 296 -7.48 16.36 55.91
C GLY A 296 -7.51 17.81 55.47
N VAL A 297 -7.03 18.07 54.25
CA VAL A 297 -7.13 19.39 53.62
C VAL A 297 -8.61 19.75 53.48
N PRO A 298 -9.05 20.94 53.95
CA PRO A 298 -10.45 21.29 53.94
C PRO A 298 -11.02 21.37 52.51
N THR A 299 -12.26 20.93 52.38
CA THR A 299 -13.04 20.89 51.13
C THR A 299 -13.50 22.29 50.72
N LYS A 300 -13.88 22.48 49.45
CA LYS A 300 -14.38 23.78 48.96
C LYS A 300 -15.54 24.30 49.81
N GLU A 301 -16.41 23.40 50.26
CA GLU A 301 -17.57 23.70 51.09
C GLU A 301 -17.18 24.20 52.49
N GLN A 302 -16.04 23.75 53.03
CA GLN A 302 -15.53 24.16 54.35
C GLN A 302 -14.80 25.50 54.32
N LEU A 303 -14.24 25.91 53.17
CA LEU A 303 -13.57 27.20 53.01
C LEU A 303 -14.51 28.34 52.64
N GLY A 304 -15.70 28.03 52.10
CA GLY A 304 -16.61 29.03 51.54
C GLY A 304 -16.02 29.73 50.32
N ASP A 305 -16.27 31.03 50.18
CA ASP A 305 -15.90 31.82 48.98
C ASP A 305 -14.39 32.10 48.84
N ASP A 306 -13.61 31.88 49.90
CA ASP A 306 -12.18 32.20 49.92
C ASP A 306 -11.31 30.93 50.03
N LEU A 307 -11.05 30.33 48.86
CA LEU A 307 -10.25 29.12 48.74
C LEU A 307 -8.77 29.31 49.12
N SER A 308 -8.30 30.56 49.25
CA SER A 308 -6.91 30.83 49.64
C SER A 308 -6.62 30.46 51.10
N LYS A 309 -7.65 30.26 51.92
CA LYS A 309 -7.52 29.93 53.35
C LYS A 309 -7.08 28.50 53.64
N SER A 310 -6.91 27.64 52.63
CA SER A 310 -6.51 26.23 52.86
C SER A 310 -5.05 26.12 53.31
N GLY A 311 -4.27 27.17 53.04
CA GLY A 311 -2.81 27.14 53.17
C GLY A 311 -2.11 26.50 51.98
N LEU A 312 -2.86 25.99 50.99
CA LEU A 312 -2.35 25.37 49.76
C LEU A 312 -2.90 26.10 48.54
N ILE A 313 -2.01 26.40 47.60
CA ILE A 313 -2.36 26.90 46.27
C ILE A 313 -1.64 26.07 45.21
N ALA A 314 -2.32 25.80 44.11
CA ALA A 314 -1.64 25.34 42.91
C ALA A 314 -0.93 26.54 42.28
N ILE A 315 0.39 26.47 42.08
CA ILE A 315 1.08 27.47 41.25
C ILE A 315 0.70 27.17 39.80
N ASN A 316 -0.17 28.01 39.26
CA ASN A 316 -0.23 28.19 37.82
C ASN A 316 0.78 29.29 37.49
N ASP A 317 1.96 28.93 37.00
CA ASP A 317 3.05 29.86 36.66
C ASP A 317 2.69 30.82 35.50
N GLY A 318 1.42 30.88 35.09
CA GLY A 318 0.96 31.77 34.03
C GLY A 318 1.61 31.46 32.67
N ALA A 319 2.43 30.41 32.57
CA ALA A 319 2.98 29.86 31.35
C ALA A 319 1.86 29.19 30.55
N VAL A 320 0.88 29.99 30.14
CA VAL A 320 0.03 29.68 29.01
C VAL A 320 1.00 29.55 27.85
N SER A 321 1.28 28.31 27.44
CA SER A 321 1.99 28.06 26.19
C SER A 321 1.12 28.63 25.07
N MET A 322 1.38 29.89 24.72
CA MET A 322 0.69 30.57 23.64
C MET A 322 1.26 30.03 22.34
N ALA A 323 0.44 29.30 21.57
CA ALA A 323 0.81 28.94 20.21
C ALA A 323 1.09 30.21 19.41
N THR A 324 2.31 30.35 18.92
CA THR A 324 2.70 31.52 18.13
C THR A 324 2.02 31.48 16.76
N ILE A 325 1.76 32.65 16.16
CA ILE A 325 1.18 32.73 14.80
C ILE A 325 2.08 32.00 13.78
N ASN A 326 3.40 32.02 13.98
CA ASN A 326 4.33 31.28 13.13
C ASN A 326 4.20 29.76 13.29
N GLN A 327 3.99 29.25 14.51
CA GLN A 327 3.66 27.83 14.72
C GLN A 327 2.35 27.45 14.06
N LEU A 328 1.32 28.29 14.15
CA LEU A 328 0.04 28.06 13.50
C LEU A 328 0.16 28.06 11.97
N ARG A 329 0.90 29.01 11.38
CA ARG A 329 1.16 29.03 9.93
C ARG A 329 1.93 27.79 9.50
N LEU A 330 2.97 27.41 10.26
CA LEU A 330 3.78 26.22 9.98
C LEU A 330 2.92 24.96 10.07
N ALA A 331 2.09 24.82 11.10
CA ALA A 331 1.18 23.68 11.29
C ALA A 331 0.26 23.49 10.08
N PHE A 332 -0.42 24.54 9.62
CA PHE A 332 -1.28 24.46 8.43
C PHE A 332 -0.51 24.08 7.16
N GLN A 333 0.72 24.59 6.98
CA GLN A 333 1.51 24.23 5.80
C GLN A 333 2.02 22.78 5.86
N ILE A 334 2.41 22.30 7.03
CA ILE A 334 2.83 20.90 7.22
C ILE A 334 1.66 19.95 7.00
N GLN A 335 0.48 20.26 7.54
CA GLN A 335 -0.72 19.46 7.30
C GLN A 335 -1.04 19.38 5.80
N LYS A 336 -1.05 20.54 5.12
CA LYS A 336 -1.27 20.59 3.67
C LYS A 336 -0.21 19.79 2.88
N MET A 337 1.03 19.77 3.37
CA MET A 337 2.10 18.97 2.79
C MET A 337 1.79 17.47 2.93
N TYR A 338 1.41 17.00 4.13
CA TYR A 338 1.09 15.60 4.39
C TYR A 338 -0.18 15.10 3.69
N GLU A 339 -1.20 15.94 3.56
CA GLU A 339 -2.40 15.63 2.78
C GLU A 339 -2.06 15.50 1.29
N ARG A 340 -1.21 16.40 0.77
CA ARG A 340 -0.73 16.30 -0.61
C ARG A 340 0.13 15.06 -0.84
N ASP A 341 0.99 14.69 0.11
CA ASP A 341 1.82 13.49 0.03
C ASP A 341 0.99 12.20 0.08
N ALA A 342 -0.11 12.19 0.85
CA ALA A 342 -1.04 11.07 0.90
C ALA A 342 -1.70 10.81 -0.45
N ARG A 343 -2.11 11.88 -1.15
CA ARG A 343 -2.79 11.82 -2.45
C ARG A 343 -1.84 11.66 -3.64
N GLY A 344 -0.75 12.42 -3.61
CA GLY A 344 0.22 12.52 -4.71
C GLY A 344 1.23 11.36 -4.74
N GLY A 345 1.39 10.66 -3.62
CA GLY A 345 2.43 9.65 -3.44
C GLY A 345 3.74 10.25 -2.93
N THR A 346 4.62 9.38 -2.44
CA THR A 346 5.87 9.78 -1.77
C THR A 346 7.13 9.35 -2.50
N ARG A 347 7.01 8.71 -3.68
CA ARG A 347 8.21 8.50 -4.51
C ARG A 347 8.75 9.86 -4.93
N TYR A 348 10.07 9.96 -5.11
CA TYR A 348 10.69 11.24 -5.43
C TYR A 348 10.10 11.89 -6.70
N ILE A 349 9.76 11.10 -7.73
CA ILE A 349 9.09 11.60 -8.94
C ILE A 349 7.69 12.15 -8.67
N GLU A 350 6.94 11.50 -7.79
CA GLU A 350 5.61 11.88 -7.37
C GLU A 350 5.65 13.16 -6.53
N ILE A 351 6.66 13.29 -5.67
CA ILE A 351 6.95 14.53 -4.93
C ILE A 351 7.31 15.65 -5.92
N LEU A 352 8.21 15.40 -6.88
CA LEU A 352 8.57 16.38 -7.91
C LEU A 352 7.35 16.81 -8.74
N LYS A 353 6.46 15.87 -9.08
CA LYS A 353 5.23 16.14 -9.82
C LYS A 353 4.21 16.91 -8.98
N SER A 354 3.91 16.47 -7.76
CA SER A 354 2.83 17.02 -6.91
C SER A 354 3.23 18.32 -6.21
N HIS A 355 4.51 18.48 -5.84
CA HIS A 355 5.01 19.70 -5.18
C HIS A 355 5.50 20.74 -6.17
N PHE A 356 6.20 20.32 -7.22
CA PHE A 356 6.91 21.22 -8.14
C PHE A 356 6.36 21.22 -9.57
N GLY A 357 5.45 20.31 -9.93
CA GLY A 357 4.88 20.22 -11.28
C GLY A 357 5.87 19.70 -12.34
N VAL A 358 7.05 19.21 -11.95
CA VAL A 358 8.12 18.81 -12.87
C VAL A 358 8.11 17.30 -13.09
N THR A 359 8.01 16.88 -14.35
CA THR A 359 8.22 15.48 -14.75
C THR A 359 9.68 15.24 -15.10
N SER A 360 10.37 14.45 -14.30
CA SER A 360 11.72 13.99 -14.62
C SER A 360 11.66 12.75 -15.52
N PRO A 361 12.48 12.63 -16.57
CA PRO A 361 12.56 11.40 -17.36
C PRO A 361 12.97 10.19 -16.51
N ASP A 362 12.32 9.04 -16.72
CA ASP A 362 12.54 7.80 -15.94
C ASP A 362 14.00 7.33 -16.01
N ALA A 363 14.65 7.49 -17.16
CA ALA A 363 16.05 7.13 -17.38
C ALA A 363 17.02 7.84 -16.42
N ARG A 364 16.70 9.07 -15.95
CA ARG A 364 17.53 9.82 -15.01
C ARG A 364 17.29 9.42 -13.55
N LEU A 365 16.11 8.91 -13.24
CA LEU A 365 15.70 8.55 -11.88
C LEU A 365 15.95 7.08 -11.55
N GLN A 366 16.65 6.34 -12.42
CA GLN A 366 17.01 4.95 -12.18
C GLN A 366 15.78 4.02 -11.99
N ARG A 367 14.76 4.18 -12.85
CA ARG A 367 13.55 3.34 -12.83
C ARG A 367 13.31 2.63 -14.18
N PRO A 368 12.53 1.54 -14.20
CA PRO A 368 12.03 0.93 -15.44
C PRO A 368 11.28 1.95 -16.29
N GLU A 369 11.61 2.01 -17.57
CA GLU A 369 10.99 2.94 -18.51
C GLU A 369 9.80 2.28 -19.21
N TYR A 370 8.64 2.94 -19.19
CA TYR A 370 7.45 2.50 -19.90
C TYR A 370 7.57 2.81 -21.40
N LEU A 371 7.38 1.80 -22.25
CA LEU A 371 7.57 1.90 -23.70
C LEU A 371 6.26 2.05 -24.47
N GLY A 372 5.20 1.40 -24.01
CA GLY A 372 3.92 1.34 -24.71
C GLY A 372 3.05 0.19 -24.19
N GLY A 373 1.81 0.13 -24.67
CA GLY A 373 0.83 -0.83 -24.21
C GLY A 373 -0.53 -0.63 -24.85
N ASN A 374 -1.44 -1.57 -24.63
CA ASN A 374 -2.81 -1.54 -25.17
C ASN A 374 -3.81 -2.06 -24.13
N ARG A 375 -5.04 -1.56 -24.18
CA ARG A 375 -6.19 -2.06 -23.40
C ARG A 375 -7.25 -2.57 -24.36
N VAL A 376 -7.66 -3.83 -24.19
CA VAL A 376 -8.67 -4.46 -25.04
C VAL A 376 -9.79 -5.06 -24.17
N PRO A 377 -11.06 -4.74 -24.43
CA PRO A 377 -12.17 -5.44 -23.77
C PRO A 377 -12.28 -6.87 -24.28
N ILE A 378 -12.47 -7.82 -23.38
CA ILE A 378 -12.75 -9.22 -23.71
C ILE A 378 -14.20 -9.31 -24.18
N ASN A 379 -14.38 -9.65 -25.46
CA ASN A 379 -15.69 -9.79 -26.06
C ASN A 379 -16.29 -11.18 -25.78
N ILE A 380 -17.53 -11.18 -25.30
CA ILE A 380 -18.30 -12.38 -24.97
C ILE A 380 -19.56 -12.38 -25.81
N ASN A 381 -19.70 -13.41 -26.66
CA ASN A 381 -20.86 -13.58 -27.52
C ASN A 381 -21.80 -14.64 -26.93
N GLN A 382 -23.10 -14.36 -27.02
CA GLN A 382 -24.15 -15.31 -26.61
C GLN A 382 -24.41 -16.36 -27.70
N VAL A 383 -24.62 -17.61 -27.27
CA VAL A 383 -25.06 -18.72 -28.12
C VAL A 383 -26.32 -19.30 -27.49
N VAL A 384 -27.41 -19.34 -28.27
CA VAL A 384 -28.72 -19.82 -27.82
C VAL A 384 -28.92 -21.26 -28.30
N GLN A 385 -29.33 -22.15 -27.40
CA GLN A 385 -29.69 -23.53 -27.76
C GLN A 385 -30.98 -23.55 -28.59
N SER A 386 -30.89 -24.01 -29.85
CA SER A 386 -32.00 -24.00 -30.83
C SER A 386 -32.85 -25.28 -30.84
N SER A 387 -32.45 -26.35 -30.16
CA SER A 387 -33.26 -27.57 -29.97
C SER A 387 -32.97 -28.26 -28.63
N ALA A 388 -33.99 -28.83 -28.00
CA ALA A 388 -33.82 -29.69 -26.81
C ALA A 388 -33.61 -31.14 -27.28
N THR A 389 -32.47 -31.76 -26.93
CA THR A 389 -32.09 -33.09 -27.44
C THR A 389 -32.62 -34.24 -26.56
N GLU A 390 -33.00 -33.99 -25.29
CA GLU A 390 -33.53 -35.02 -24.39
C GLU A 390 -34.68 -34.51 -23.50
N SER A 391 -35.65 -35.38 -23.24
CA SER A 391 -36.64 -35.18 -22.18
C SER A 391 -35.93 -35.19 -20.82
N ASN A 392 -36.02 -34.10 -20.05
CA ASN A 392 -35.26 -33.76 -18.82
C ASN A 392 -33.86 -33.12 -18.98
N SER A 393 -33.42 -32.71 -20.18
CA SER A 393 -32.23 -31.83 -20.33
C SER A 393 -32.62 -30.37 -20.62
N THR A 394 -31.63 -29.47 -20.57
CA THR A 394 -31.78 -28.00 -20.55
C THR A 394 -32.85 -27.52 -21.54
N PRO A 395 -33.82 -26.69 -21.11
CA PRO A 395 -34.89 -26.19 -21.97
C PRO A 395 -34.38 -25.49 -23.24
N GLN A 396 -35.12 -25.60 -24.35
CA GLN A 396 -34.85 -24.83 -25.57
C GLN A 396 -34.84 -23.33 -25.23
N GLY A 397 -33.84 -22.61 -25.72
CA GLY A 397 -33.63 -21.19 -25.37
C GLY A 397 -32.62 -20.94 -24.24
N ASN A 398 -31.98 -21.97 -23.68
CA ASN A 398 -30.85 -21.77 -22.77
C ASN A 398 -29.68 -21.07 -23.48
N VAL A 399 -29.07 -20.10 -22.82
CA VAL A 399 -27.97 -19.30 -23.36
C VAL A 399 -26.66 -19.67 -22.71
N ALA A 400 -25.62 -19.87 -23.52
CA ALA A 400 -24.25 -20.03 -23.07
C ALA A 400 -23.38 -18.92 -23.67
N GLY A 401 -22.28 -18.56 -23.00
CA GLY A 401 -21.34 -17.57 -23.50
C GLY A 401 -20.08 -18.24 -24.07
N TYR A 402 -19.58 -17.74 -25.20
CA TYR A 402 -18.19 -18.01 -25.62
C TYR A 402 -17.43 -16.71 -25.81
N SER A 403 -16.15 -16.73 -25.44
CA SER A 403 -15.25 -15.60 -25.58
C SER A 403 -14.26 -15.83 -26.72
N LEU A 404 -14.20 -14.88 -27.65
CA LEU A 404 -13.18 -14.80 -28.70
C LEU A 404 -12.85 -13.34 -28.95
N THR A 405 -11.69 -12.93 -28.48
CA THR A 405 -11.18 -11.56 -28.66
C THR A 405 -9.92 -11.60 -29.50
N THR A 406 -9.87 -10.79 -30.55
CA THR A 406 -8.69 -10.65 -31.41
C THR A 406 -8.27 -9.19 -31.47
N ASP A 407 -6.99 -8.92 -31.31
CA ASP A 407 -6.43 -7.57 -31.38
C ASP A 407 -5.09 -7.56 -32.13
N SER A 408 -4.78 -6.45 -32.78
CA SER A 408 -3.48 -6.21 -33.41
C SER A 408 -3.12 -4.73 -33.23
N HIS A 409 -2.06 -4.49 -32.46
CA HIS A 409 -1.66 -3.15 -32.06
C HIS A 409 -0.17 -2.93 -32.31
N TYR A 410 0.19 -1.71 -32.72
CA TYR A 410 1.58 -1.28 -32.79
C TYR A 410 1.96 -0.69 -31.44
N ASP A 411 2.90 -1.32 -30.72
CA ASP A 411 3.19 -0.94 -29.34
C ASP A 411 4.23 0.18 -29.26
N PHE A 412 5.43 -0.03 -29.81
CA PHE A 412 6.49 0.97 -29.77
C PHE A 412 7.58 0.76 -30.84
N THR A 413 8.31 1.84 -31.13
CA THR A 413 9.64 1.79 -31.73
C THR A 413 10.58 2.62 -30.88
N LYS A 414 11.68 2.02 -30.42
CA LYS A 414 12.65 2.72 -29.57
C LYS A 414 14.06 2.21 -29.80
N SER A 415 15.02 3.13 -29.70
CA SER A 415 16.45 2.82 -29.62
C SER A 415 16.94 2.85 -28.18
N PHE A 416 17.79 1.89 -27.81
CA PHE A 416 18.31 1.74 -26.46
C PHE A 416 19.76 2.17 -26.37
N THR A 417 20.16 2.67 -25.21
CA THR A 417 21.51 3.23 -24.98
C THR A 417 22.38 2.36 -24.09
N GLU A 418 21.82 1.33 -23.47
CA GLU A 418 22.51 0.46 -22.52
C GLU A 418 21.93 -0.96 -22.55
N HIS A 419 22.67 -1.91 -22.01
CA HIS A 419 22.21 -3.29 -21.86
C HIS A 419 21.06 -3.38 -20.86
N GLY A 420 20.10 -4.26 -21.17
CA GLY A 420 18.94 -4.45 -20.33
C GLY A 420 17.97 -5.47 -20.90
N PHE A 421 16.80 -5.53 -20.32
CA PHE A 421 15.71 -6.39 -20.75
C PHE A 421 14.50 -5.56 -21.17
N VAL A 422 13.86 -5.96 -22.27
CA VAL A 422 12.50 -5.55 -22.60
C VAL A 422 11.56 -6.63 -22.12
N ILE A 423 10.62 -6.26 -21.27
CA ILE A 423 9.63 -7.17 -20.70
C ILE A 423 8.23 -6.71 -21.13
N GLY A 424 7.49 -7.61 -21.75
CA GLY A 424 6.06 -7.46 -22.03
C GLY A 424 5.25 -8.15 -20.94
N LEU A 425 4.34 -7.40 -20.31
CA LEU A 425 3.45 -7.86 -19.23
C LEU A 425 2.00 -7.74 -19.65
N MET A 426 1.16 -8.67 -19.22
CA MET A 426 -0.28 -8.60 -19.43
C MET A 426 -1.05 -8.92 -18.16
N VAL A 427 -2.22 -8.31 -17.99
CA VAL A 427 -3.11 -8.57 -16.86
C VAL A 427 -4.57 -8.40 -17.30
N ALA A 428 -5.43 -9.33 -16.89
CA ALA A 428 -6.88 -9.20 -17.03
C ALA A 428 -7.50 -8.68 -15.72
N ARG A 429 -8.38 -7.69 -15.80
CA ARG A 429 -9.11 -7.08 -14.66
C ARG A 429 -10.55 -6.76 -15.07
N TYR A 430 -11.43 -6.52 -14.11
CA TYR A 430 -12.83 -6.19 -14.36
C TYR A 430 -13.30 -5.01 -13.50
N ASP A 431 -14.44 -4.43 -13.87
CA ASP A 431 -15.04 -3.36 -13.09
C ASP A 431 -15.79 -3.94 -11.88
N HIS A 432 -15.50 -3.43 -10.68
CA HIS A 432 -16.12 -3.92 -9.46
C HIS A 432 -17.49 -3.29 -9.20
N THR A 433 -18.41 -4.13 -8.73
CA THR A 433 -19.72 -3.70 -8.23
C THR A 433 -19.93 -4.25 -6.83
N TYR A 434 -20.29 -3.37 -5.89
CA TYR A 434 -20.50 -3.72 -4.48
C TYR A 434 -22.00 -3.83 -4.17
N GLN A 435 -22.42 -4.92 -3.52
CA GLN A 435 -23.85 -5.21 -3.34
C GLN A 435 -24.35 -5.19 -1.89
N GLN A 436 -23.45 -5.24 -0.89
CA GLN A 436 -23.80 -5.39 0.54
C GLN A 436 -23.75 -4.06 1.32
N GLY A 437 -23.40 -2.95 0.64
CA GLY A 437 -23.24 -1.63 1.25
C GLY A 437 -24.45 -0.71 1.11
N ILE A 438 -24.48 0.32 1.96
CA ILE A 438 -25.47 1.41 1.92
C ILE A 438 -24.79 2.67 1.40
N ASP A 439 -25.28 3.20 0.28
CA ASP A 439 -24.81 4.48 -0.28
C ASP A 439 -24.93 5.62 0.74
N ARG A 440 -23.85 6.41 0.86
CA ARG A 440 -23.72 7.54 1.79
C ARG A 440 -24.90 8.51 1.75
N MET A 441 -25.61 8.62 0.63
CA MET A 441 -26.81 9.46 0.54
C MET A 441 -27.90 9.09 1.58
N TRP A 442 -27.99 7.83 1.97
CA TRP A 442 -28.99 7.33 2.93
C TRP A 442 -28.60 7.56 4.39
N SER A 443 -27.32 7.83 4.67
CA SER A 443 -26.81 7.96 6.04
C SER A 443 -26.69 9.41 6.52
N ARG A 444 -27.04 10.38 5.68
CA ARG A 444 -27.08 11.82 6.01
C ARG A 444 -28.20 12.12 7.01
N LYS A 445 -27.88 12.84 8.09
CA LYS A 445 -28.83 13.23 9.15
C LYS A 445 -28.80 14.73 9.41
N ASP A 446 -27.61 15.28 9.60
CA ASP A 446 -27.43 16.67 10.01
C ASP A 446 -27.18 17.59 8.81
N ARG A 447 -27.36 18.90 9.02
CA ARG A 447 -27.06 19.93 8.01
C ARG A 447 -25.62 19.83 7.48
N PHE A 448 -24.69 19.37 8.32
CA PHE A 448 -23.27 19.25 8.00
C PHE A 448 -22.93 18.02 7.14
N ASP A 449 -23.84 17.06 7.01
CA ASP A 449 -23.67 15.89 6.13
C ASP A 449 -23.93 16.22 4.66
N TYR A 450 -24.54 17.37 4.39
CA TYR A 450 -24.78 17.90 3.05
C TYR A 450 -23.66 18.84 2.62
N TYR A 451 -23.40 18.86 1.32
CA TYR A 451 -22.43 19.79 0.75
C TYR A 451 -22.86 21.24 0.96
N TRP A 452 -21.97 22.04 1.56
CA TRP A 452 -22.05 23.50 1.57
C TRP A 452 -20.78 24.06 0.95
N PRO A 453 -20.85 25.13 0.12
CA PRO A 453 -19.66 25.72 -0.50
C PRO A 453 -18.56 26.14 0.49
N VAL A 454 -18.93 26.47 1.74
CA VAL A 454 -17.99 26.81 2.82
C VAL A 454 -17.08 25.63 3.19
N PHE A 455 -17.54 24.39 2.98
CA PHE A 455 -16.81 23.16 3.25
C PHE A 455 -16.12 22.57 2.01
N ALA A 456 -15.94 23.35 0.93
CA ALA A 456 -15.36 22.83 -0.31
C ALA A 456 -13.91 22.34 -0.15
N ASN A 457 -13.13 22.95 0.75
CA ASN A 457 -11.70 22.69 0.92
C ASN A 457 -11.35 22.08 2.28
N ILE A 458 -12.25 21.27 2.83
CA ILE A 458 -11.93 20.47 4.03
C ILE A 458 -11.12 19.23 3.63
N GLY A 459 -10.39 18.66 4.60
CA GLY A 459 -9.62 17.44 4.39
C GLY A 459 -10.47 16.21 4.09
N GLU A 460 -9.79 15.08 3.96
CA GLU A 460 -10.39 13.78 3.65
C GLU A 460 -11.47 13.38 4.69
N GLN A 461 -12.56 12.80 4.22
CA GLN A 461 -13.68 12.33 5.04
C GLN A 461 -13.64 10.81 5.19
N ALA A 462 -13.99 10.33 6.37
CA ALA A 462 -14.09 8.91 6.64
C ALA A 462 -15.25 8.27 5.84
N ILE A 463 -14.93 7.20 5.12
CA ILE A 463 -15.89 6.22 4.59
C ILE A 463 -16.20 5.26 5.74
N LYS A 464 -17.48 5.03 6.02
CA LYS A 464 -17.90 4.12 7.08
C LYS A 464 -18.03 2.69 6.57
N ASN A 465 -17.82 1.71 7.43
CA ASN A 465 -17.93 0.28 7.10
C ASN A 465 -19.29 -0.09 6.48
N LYS A 466 -20.38 0.53 6.94
CA LYS A 466 -21.72 0.32 6.34
C LYS A 466 -21.84 0.69 4.87
N GLU A 467 -20.92 1.51 4.34
CA GLU A 467 -20.94 1.90 2.93
C GLU A 467 -20.47 0.77 2.00
N ILE A 468 -19.63 -0.14 2.50
CA ILE A 468 -19.18 -1.34 1.78
C ILE A 468 -19.94 -2.60 2.20
N TYR A 469 -20.18 -2.76 3.50
CA TYR A 469 -20.80 -3.94 4.09
C TYR A 469 -21.60 -3.58 5.35
N ALA A 470 -22.92 -3.52 5.22
CA ALA A 470 -23.81 -3.14 6.33
C ALA A 470 -24.30 -4.37 7.12
N GLN A 471 -24.04 -4.39 8.43
CA GLN A 471 -24.42 -5.50 9.32
C GLN A 471 -25.51 -5.13 10.33
N GLY A 472 -25.80 -3.85 10.51
CA GLY A 472 -26.69 -3.34 11.55
C GLY A 472 -26.07 -3.39 12.95
N THR A 473 -24.74 -3.43 13.06
CA THR A 473 -24.02 -3.48 14.35
C THR A 473 -23.25 -2.19 14.60
N ALA A 474 -22.68 -2.00 15.80
CA ALA A 474 -21.86 -0.82 16.09
C ALA A 474 -20.64 -0.67 15.16
N LYS A 475 -20.17 -1.77 14.55
CA LYS A 475 -19.05 -1.76 13.59
C LYS A 475 -19.36 -1.02 12.30
N ASP A 476 -20.64 -0.83 11.98
CA ASP A 476 -21.10 -0.13 10.77
C ASP A 476 -20.68 1.34 10.75
N ASP A 477 -20.52 1.97 11.92
CA ASP A 477 -20.10 3.35 12.07
C ASP A 477 -18.58 3.52 12.26
N GLU A 478 -17.82 2.42 12.31
CA GLU A 478 -16.37 2.45 12.27
C GLU A 478 -15.86 2.82 10.86
N VAL A 479 -14.61 3.28 10.80
CA VAL A 479 -13.98 3.80 9.58
C VAL A 479 -13.41 2.65 8.75
N PHE A 480 -13.78 2.60 7.47
CA PHE A 480 -13.18 1.71 6.47
C PHE A 480 -11.90 2.32 5.88
N GLY A 481 -11.95 3.62 5.54
CA GLY A 481 -10.87 4.38 4.94
C GLY A 481 -11.27 5.85 4.80
N TYR A 482 -10.43 6.65 4.17
CA TYR A 482 -10.63 8.10 3.98
C TYR A 482 -10.66 8.44 2.50
N GLN A 483 -11.54 9.34 2.10
CA GLN A 483 -11.65 9.77 0.71
C GLN A 483 -11.90 11.28 0.65
N GLU A 484 -11.55 11.90 -0.47
CA GLU A 484 -11.67 13.34 -0.66
C GLU A 484 -13.07 13.79 -0.29
N ALA A 485 -13.14 14.93 0.39
CA ALA A 485 -14.40 15.51 0.80
C ALA A 485 -15.37 15.57 -0.38
N TRP A 486 -16.60 15.11 -0.13
CA TRP A 486 -17.70 15.13 -1.12
C TRP A 486 -17.46 14.25 -2.36
N ALA A 487 -16.54 13.27 -2.30
CA ALA A 487 -16.33 12.32 -3.39
C ALA A 487 -17.60 11.53 -3.75
N ASP A 488 -18.51 11.30 -2.79
CA ASP A 488 -19.82 10.68 -3.00
C ASP A 488 -20.76 11.48 -3.92
N TYR A 489 -20.54 12.79 -4.06
CA TYR A 489 -21.25 13.62 -5.04
C TYR A 489 -20.60 13.62 -6.42
N ARG A 490 -19.31 13.27 -6.52
CA ARG A 490 -18.56 13.22 -7.80
C ARG A 490 -18.58 11.82 -8.42
N TYR A 491 -18.61 10.78 -7.60
CA TYR A 491 -18.58 9.40 -8.02
C TYR A 491 -19.90 8.70 -7.69
N LYS A 492 -20.43 7.90 -8.62
CA LYS A 492 -21.61 7.07 -8.40
C LYS A 492 -21.24 5.59 -8.51
N PRO A 493 -21.38 4.79 -7.44
CA PRO A 493 -21.08 3.37 -7.49
C PRO A 493 -22.12 2.59 -8.31
N ASN A 494 -21.65 1.54 -8.97
CA ASN A 494 -22.50 0.53 -9.62
C ASN A 494 -23.38 -0.18 -8.57
N ARG A 495 -24.53 -0.68 -9.00
CA ARG A 495 -25.54 -1.27 -8.10
C ARG A 495 -26.22 -2.49 -8.70
N ILE A 496 -26.53 -3.45 -7.82
CA ILE A 496 -27.25 -4.67 -8.16
C ILE A 496 -28.50 -4.82 -7.27
N THR A 497 -29.60 -5.23 -7.90
CA THR A 497 -30.93 -5.29 -7.27
C THR A 497 -31.73 -6.51 -7.73
N GLY A 498 -32.76 -6.87 -6.96
CA GLY A 498 -33.63 -8.01 -7.26
C GLY A 498 -32.93 -9.36 -7.08
N MET A 499 -33.27 -10.32 -7.95
CA MET A 499 -32.72 -11.68 -7.93
C MET A 499 -31.24 -11.75 -8.37
N MET A 500 -30.66 -10.64 -8.82
CA MET A 500 -29.22 -10.54 -9.11
C MET A 500 -28.38 -10.38 -7.84
N ARG A 501 -28.96 -10.29 -6.64
CA ARG A 501 -28.17 -10.19 -5.41
C ARG A 501 -27.73 -11.58 -4.94
N SER A 502 -26.45 -11.73 -4.60
CA SER A 502 -25.86 -12.97 -4.07
C SER A 502 -26.55 -13.54 -2.84
N ALA A 503 -27.16 -12.68 -2.03
CA ALA A 503 -27.91 -13.10 -0.84
C ALA A 503 -29.25 -13.81 -1.16
N TYR A 504 -29.76 -13.73 -2.39
CA TYR A 504 -31.02 -14.37 -2.75
C TYR A 504 -30.84 -15.88 -2.98
N ALA A 505 -31.76 -16.70 -2.45
CA ALA A 505 -31.62 -18.16 -2.47
C ALA A 505 -31.57 -18.78 -3.89
N GLN A 506 -32.16 -18.11 -4.89
CA GLN A 506 -32.08 -18.48 -6.30
C GLN A 506 -31.39 -17.35 -7.09
N SER A 507 -30.19 -16.96 -6.63
CA SER A 507 -29.50 -15.82 -7.23
C SER A 507 -29.13 -16.05 -8.70
N LEU A 508 -29.20 -14.97 -9.47
CA LEU A 508 -28.70 -14.86 -10.84
C LEU A 508 -27.24 -14.36 -10.89
N ASP A 509 -26.48 -14.66 -9.85
CA ASP A 509 -25.07 -14.30 -9.69
C ASP A 509 -24.16 -14.66 -10.87
N VAL A 510 -24.48 -15.73 -11.59
CA VAL A 510 -23.70 -16.18 -12.75
C VAL A 510 -23.70 -15.17 -13.92
N TRP A 511 -24.56 -14.14 -13.86
CA TRP A 511 -24.68 -13.11 -14.91
C TRP A 511 -23.77 -11.90 -14.71
N HIS A 512 -23.13 -11.74 -13.54
CA HIS A 512 -22.31 -10.56 -13.21
C HIS A 512 -21.11 -10.94 -12.31
N LEU A 513 -20.18 -10.01 -12.15
CA LEU A 513 -18.90 -10.16 -11.44
C LEU A 513 -18.86 -9.32 -10.16
N ALA A 514 -20.00 -9.21 -9.47
CA ALA A 514 -20.09 -8.37 -8.28
C ALA A 514 -19.45 -9.03 -7.06
N ASP A 515 -18.80 -8.19 -6.25
CA ASP A 515 -18.15 -8.60 -5.02
C ASP A 515 -19.21 -9.06 -4.00
N ASP A 516 -19.00 -10.25 -3.43
CA ASP A 516 -19.76 -10.78 -2.31
C ASP A 516 -18.82 -11.13 -1.16
N TYR A 517 -19.03 -10.51 0.01
CA TYR A 517 -18.19 -10.73 1.17
C TYR A 517 -18.89 -11.60 2.21
N SER A 518 -18.18 -12.61 2.72
CA SER A 518 -18.64 -13.44 3.84
C SER A 518 -18.38 -12.80 5.21
N ALA A 519 -17.51 -11.80 5.26
CA ALA A 519 -17.16 -11.03 6.45
C ALA A 519 -16.85 -9.56 6.06
N LEU A 520 -16.89 -8.66 7.04
CA LEU A 520 -16.56 -7.24 6.85
C LEU A 520 -15.15 -7.10 6.24
N PRO A 521 -15.01 -6.55 5.02
CA PRO A 521 -13.69 -6.27 4.45
C PRO A 521 -13.02 -5.10 5.17
N SER A 522 -11.69 -5.15 5.27
CA SER A 522 -10.85 -4.04 5.73
C SER A 522 -10.01 -3.54 4.57
N LEU A 523 -9.71 -2.23 4.54
CA LEU A 523 -8.77 -1.66 3.58
C LEU A 523 -7.35 -2.19 3.84
N SER A 524 -6.98 -3.27 3.16
CA SER A 524 -5.71 -3.98 3.33
C SER A 524 -5.13 -4.41 2.00
N ASP A 525 -3.84 -4.79 2.01
CA ASP A 525 -3.14 -5.39 0.87
C ASP A 525 -3.87 -6.61 0.28
N SER A 526 -4.48 -7.46 1.12
CA SER A 526 -5.24 -8.62 0.64
C SER A 526 -6.54 -8.23 -0.08
N TRP A 527 -7.21 -7.16 0.36
CA TRP A 527 -8.48 -6.74 -0.22
C TRP A 527 -8.32 -5.93 -1.51
N ILE A 528 -7.24 -5.14 -1.61
CA ILE A 528 -6.99 -4.29 -2.79
C ILE A 528 -6.54 -5.09 -4.01
N ARG A 529 -6.02 -6.31 -3.82
CA ARG A 529 -5.65 -7.21 -4.91
C ARG A 529 -6.89 -7.75 -5.61
N GLU A 530 -6.73 -8.02 -6.90
CA GLU A 530 -7.81 -8.58 -7.70
C GLU A 530 -8.21 -9.96 -7.21
N ASP A 531 -9.53 -10.17 -7.14
CA ASP A 531 -10.08 -11.45 -6.77
C ASP A 531 -10.54 -12.22 -8.02
N LYS A 532 -10.07 -13.47 -8.10
CA LYS A 532 -10.44 -14.41 -9.16
C LYS A 532 -11.75 -15.13 -8.88
N THR A 533 -12.23 -15.18 -7.63
CA THR A 533 -13.40 -16.02 -7.28
C THR A 533 -14.70 -15.52 -7.92
N ASN A 534 -14.84 -14.21 -8.12
CA ASN A 534 -15.98 -13.64 -8.85
C ASN A 534 -16.07 -14.15 -10.29
N VAL A 535 -14.93 -14.26 -10.98
CA VAL A 535 -14.87 -14.77 -12.36
C VAL A 535 -15.02 -16.30 -12.39
N ASP A 536 -14.57 -17.02 -11.36
CA ASP A 536 -14.81 -18.47 -11.25
C ASP A 536 -16.30 -18.82 -11.20
N ARG A 537 -17.13 -17.92 -10.65
CA ARG A 537 -18.57 -18.09 -10.53
C ARG A 537 -19.30 -18.20 -11.87
N VAL A 538 -18.77 -17.53 -12.89
CA VAL A 538 -19.41 -17.43 -14.22
C VAL A 538 -18.89 -18.49 -15.20
N LEU A 539 -17.80 -19.19 -14.85
CA LEU A 539 -17.14 -20.18 -15.68
C LEU A 539 -17.66 -21.60 -15.41
N SER A 540 -17.82 -22.41 -16.45
CA SER A 540 -18.27 -23.80 -16.31
C SER A 540 -17.25 -24.69 -15.57
N VAL A 541 -15.99 -24.26 -15.55
CA VAL A 541 -14.87 -24.92 -14.86
C VAL A 541 -14.12 -23.85 -14.07
N ALA A 542 -13.99 -24.05 -12.76
CA ALA A 542 -13.33 -23.10 -11.86
C ALA A 542 -11.79 -23.05 -12.06
N SER A 543 -11.16 -21.94 -11.62
CA SER A 543 -9.70 -21.73 -11.67
C SER A 543 -8.86 -22.80 -10.98
N SER A 544 -9.47 -23.61 -10.10
CA SER A 544 -8.81 -24.75 -9.46
C SER A 544 -8.47 -25.87 -10.43
N ALA A 545 -9.18 -25.97 -11.56
CA ALA A 545 -9.00 -27.02 -12.56
C ALA A 545 -8.43 -26.51 -13.88
N THR A 546 -8.76 -25.29 -14.29
CA THR A 546 -8.20 -24.66 -15.50
C THR A 546 -8.09 -23.16 -15.33
N ASN A 547 -7.05 -22.54 -15.90
CA ASN A 547 -6.89 -21.09 -15.85
C ASN A 547 -8.06 -20.38 -16.59
N GLN A 548 -8.46 -19.22 -16.06
CA GLN A 548 -9.65 -18.49 -16.51
C GLN A 548 -9.52 -17.89 -17.92
N LEU A 549 -8.30 -17.58 -18.36
CA LEU A 549 -8.01 -17.09 -19.70
C LEU A 549 -6.89 -17.90 -20.34
N PHE A 550 -6.97 -18.05 -21.65
CA PHE A 550 -5.90 -18.57 -22.49
C PHE A 550 -5.71 -17.70 -23.72
N ALA A 551 -4.45 -17.45 -24.05
CA ALA A 551 -4.04 -16.50 -25.06
C ALA A 551 -3.00 -17.09 -26.01
N ASP A 552 -3.13 -16.74 -27.29
CA ASP A 552 -2.08 -16.87 -28.31
C ASP A 552 -1.60 -15.47 -28.68
N VAL A 553 -0.36 -15.17 -28.34
CA VAL A 553 0.25 -13.85 -28.53
C VAL A 553 1.39 -13.98 -29.54
N PHE A 554 1.26 -13.28 -30.65
CA PHE A 554 2.31 -13.14 -31.65
C PHE A 554 2.96 -11.76 -31.53
N VAL A 555 4.24 -11.73 -31.17
CA VAL A 555 5.03 -10.51 -31.08
C VAL A 555 5.87 -10.39 -32.34
N ALA A 556 5.46 -9.51 -33.25
CA ALA A 556 6.26 -9.17 -34.41
C ALA A 556 7.36 -8.19 -33.97
N ASN A 557 8.58 -8.70 -33.80
CA ASN A 557 9.72 -7.93 -33.32
C ASN A 557 10.79 -7.83 -34.41
N ARG A 558 10.91 -6.65 -35.01
CA ARG A 558 11.99 -6.33 -35.95
C ARG A 558 13.07 -5.54 -35.22
N THR A 559 14.24 -6.15 -35.05
CA THR A 559 15.35 -5.58 -34.28
C THR A 559 16.49 -5.17 -35.21
N THR A 560 16.90 -3.91 -35.17
CA THR A 560 18.11 -3.43 -35.85
C THR A 560 19.25 -3.32 -34.84
N ARG A 561 20.21 -4.25 -34.93
CA ARG A 561 21.30 -4.42 -33.95
C ARG A 561 22.67 -4.07 -34.54
N PRO A 562 23.63 -3.59 -33.74
CA PRO A 562 25.02 -3.41 -34.16
C PRO A 562 25.75 -4.75 -34.20
N MET A 563 25.22 -5.69 -34.98
CA MET A 563 25.74 -7.04 -35.17
C MET A 563 25.89 -7.33 -36.67
N PRO A 564 26.91 -8.11 -37.07
CA PRO A 564 27.04 -8.56 -38.45
C PRO A 564 25.87 -9.47 -38.82
N MET A 565 25.42 -9.43 -40.07
CA MET A 565 24.36 -10.33 -40.56
C MET A 565 24.80 -11.80 -40.51
N TYR A 566 26.09 -12.08 -40.70
CA TYR A 566 26.68 -13.41 -40.62
C TYR A 566 27.98 -13.37 -39.81
N SER A 567 28.12 -14.27 -38.84
CA SER A 567 29.37 -14.48 -38.11
C SER A 567 30.27 -15.43 -38.91
N ILE A 568 31.23 -14.90 -39.65
CA ILE A 568 32.19 -15.70 -40.42
C ILE A 568 33.51 -15.81 -39.63
N PRO A 569 33.96 -17.02 -39.24
CA PRO A 569 35.16 -17.26 -38.41
C PRO A 569 36.54 -16.91 -39.06
N GLY A 570 36.63 -15.78 -39.78
CA GLY A 570 37.86 -15.33 -40.44
C GLY A 570 37.90 -13.83 -40.79
N LEU A 571 36.84 -13.06 -40.50
CA LEU A 571 36.78 -11.61 -40.68
C LEU A 571 37.07 -10.87 -39.35
N ILE A 572 38.24 -11.13 -38.77
CA ILE A 572 38.59 -10.66 -37.41
C ILE A 572 38.85 -9.13 -37.36
N ASP A 573 39.26 -8.50 -38.46
CA ASP A 573 39.72 -7.08 -38.49
C ASP A 573 39.01 -6.17 -39.52
N HIS A 574 37.92 -6.61 -40.16
CA HIS A 574 37.36 -5.93 -41.35
C HIS A 574 36.00 -5.22 -41.14
N HIS A 575 35.68 -4.80 -39.92
CA HIS A 575 34.42 -4.11 -39.60
C HIS A 575 34.61 -2.77 -38.91
#